data_AF-A0A3B9HHN5-F1
#
_entry.id   AF-A0A3B9HHN5-F1
#
_cell.length_a   1.000
_cell.length_b   1.000
_cell.length_c   1.000
_cell.angle_alpha   90.00
_cell.angle_beta   90.00
_cell.angle_gamma   90.00
#
_symmetry.space_group_name_H-M   'P 1'
#
loop_
_entity.id
_entity.type
_entity.pdbx_description
1 polymer ?
#
loop_
_entity_poly.entity_id
_entity_poly.type
_entity_poly.pdbx_seq_one_letter_code
_entity_poly.pdbx_strand_id
1 'polypeptide(L)'
;MKQVAILLLLVCTVGSLHAADETSRPEEGTRLSLWIPGFLVKTAAGIAADKTGDPDLSILKNIGSVSLVVREGSAYSGTYDKKIERKLRRMDRREYEELVAVHDEGAEVHLHIRENRKGTVKRMIVLVDDHESTFVFVSMHCSFKPEDLQSVASMALK
;
A
#
# COMPACT_ATOMS: atom_id res chain seq x y z
N MET A 1 2.57 -7.32 -18.26
CA MET A 1 1.72 -6.11 -18.37
C MET A 1 0.38 -6.21 -17.62
N LYS A 2 -0.25 -7.39 -17.48
CA LYS A 2 -1.50 -7.55 -16.69
C LYS A 2 -1.32 -7.52 -15.15
N GLN A 3 -0.07 -7.54 -14.65
CA GLN A 3 0.26 -7.67 -13.21
C GLN A 3 0.19 -6.36 -12.42
N VAL A 4 0.17 -5.22 -13.11
CA VAL A 4 0.21 -3.86 -12.54
C VAL A 4 -1.18 -3.33 -12.15
N ALA A 5 -2.22 -3.72 -12.90
CA ALA A 5 -3.60 -3.30 -12.67
C ALA A 5 -4.20 -3.81 -11.35
N ILE A 6 -3.58 -4.81 -10.71
CA ILE A 6 -4.17 -5.56 -9.61
C ILE A 6 -3.75 -5.00 -8.24
N LEU A 7 -2.51 -4.53 -8.10
CA LEU A 7 -2.13 -3.75 -6.91
C LEU A 7 -2.91 -2.42 -6.87
N LEU A 8 -3.23 -1.89 -8.06
CA LEU A 8 -4.11 -0.75 -8.24
C LEU A 8 -5.54 -1.05 -7.77
N LEU A 9 -6.08 -2.24 -8.07
CA LEU A 9 -7.37 -2.70 -7.54
C LEU A 9 -7.37 -2.84 -6.01
N LEU A 10 -6.27 -3.27 -5.40
CA LEU A 10 -6.17 -3.41 -3.94
C LEU A 10 -6.10 -2.05 -3.23
N VAL A 11 -5.53 -1.01 -3.84
CA VAL A 11 -5.63 0.35 -3.28
C VAL A 11 -6.96 1.02 -3.65
N CYS A 12 -7.50 0.79 -4.84
CA CYS A 12 -8.84 1.27 -5.23
C CYS A 12 -9.95 0.66 -4.36
N THR A 13 -9.83 -0.59 -3.91
CA THR A 13 -10.80 -1.20 -2.98
C THR A 13 -10.71 -0.64 -1.57
N VAL A 14 -9.51 -0.25 -1.12
CA VAL A 14 -9.34 0.46 0.16
C VAL A 14 -9.86 1.90 0.05
N GLY A 15 -9.66 2.58 -1.09
CA GLY A 15 -10.26 3.89 -1.38
C GLY A 15 -11.78 3.85 -1.56
N SER A 16 -12.32 2.76 -2.13
CA SER A 16 -13.76 2.60 -2.34
C SER A 16 -14.52 2.14 -1.10
N LEU A 17 -13.83 1.65 -0.05
CA LEU A 17 -14.49 1.20 1.17
C LEU A 17 -14.97 2.34 2.09
N HIS A 18 -14.77 3.60 1.72
CA HIS A 18 -15.25 4.77 2.46
C HIS A 18 -16.11 5.76 1.66
N ALA A 19 -16.49 5.42 0.42
CA ALA A 19 -17.36 6.26 -0.41
C ALA A 19 -18.86 6.22 -0.02
N ALA A 20 -19.18 5.90 1.24
CA ALA A 20 -20.56 5.81 1.73
C ALA A 20 -20.73 6.57 3.05
N ASP A 21 -20.38 7.86 3.06
CA ASP A 21 -20.94 8.80 4.03
C ASP A 21 -20.97 10.22 3.41
N GLU A 22 -21.99 10.49 2.60
CA GLU A 22 -22.36 11.87 2.29
C GLU A 22 -23.21 12.41 3.44
N THR A 23 -22.72 13.38 4.20
CA THR A 23 -23.52 14.52 4.68
C THR A 23 -22.68 15.67 5.28
N SER A 24 -22.67 16.80 4.54
CA SER A 24 -22.61 18.20 5.01
C SER A 24 -21.33 18.81 5.66
N ARG A 25 -20.60 19.61 4.83
CA ARG A 25 -19.68 20.77 5.08
C ARG A 25 -19.55 21.28 6.54
N PRO A 26 -18.34 21.66 7.06
CA PRO A 26 -17.31 22.45 6.37
C PRO A 26 -15.84 21.94 6.53
N GLU A 27 -15.02 22.00 5.48
CA GLU A 27 -13.60 21.55 5.48
C GLU A 27 -13.32 20.25 6.25
N GLU A 28 -14.03 19.19 5.87
CA GLU A 28 -13.80 17.86 6.41
C GLU A 28 -12.53 17.27 5.81
N GLY A 29 -11.58 16.94 6.69
CA GLY A 29 -10.35 16.26 6.32
C GLY A 29 -10.08 15.12 7.30
N THR A 30 -10.22 13.87 6.84
CA THR A 30 -9.91 12.69 7.65
C THR A 30 -8.42 12.40 7.59
N ARG A 31 -7.80 12.14 8.74
CA ARG A 31 -6.41 11.68 8.82
C ARG A 31 -6.32 10.43 9.68
N LEU A 32 -6.05 9.31 9.03
CA LEU A 32 -5.72 8.06 9.69
C LEU A 32 -4.22 7.79 9.58
N SER A 33 -3.60 7.45 10.70
CA SER A 33 -2.20 6.99 10.73
C SER A 33 -2.14 5.78 11.66
N LEU A 34 -2.09 4.60 11.06
CA LEU A 34 -2.07 3.33 11.76
C LEU A 34 -0.71 2.67 11.60
N TRP A 35 -0.18 2.16 12.70
CA TRP A 35 0.97 1.26 12.69
C TRP A 35 0.53 -0.09 13.24
N ILE A 36 0.67 -1.12 12.41
CA ILE A 36 0.34 -2.49 12.75
C ILE A 36 1.65 -3.24 13.03
N PRO A 37 1.91 -3.60 14.30
CA PRO A 37 3.03 -4.46 14.65
C PRO A 37 2.95 -5.80 13.94
N GLY A 38 4.10 -6.37 13.59
CA GLY A 38 4.13 -7.61 12.82
C GLY A 38 3.65 -8.86 13.54
N PHE A 39 3.67 -8.87 14.86
CA PHE A 39 3.08 -9.99 15.59
C PHE A 39 1.56 -10.08 15.36
N LEU A 40 0.86 -8.94 15.22
CA LEU A 40 -0.58 -8.93 14.93
C LEU A 40 -0.86 -9.47 13.53
N VAL A 41 -0.06 -9.07 12.54
CA VAL A 41 -0.18 -9.56 11.16
C VAL A 41 0.02 -11.08 11.12
N LYS A 42 1.03 -11.59 11.84
CA LYS A 42 1.32 -13.02 11.93
C LYS A 42 0.22 -13.82 12.63
N THR A 43 -0.32 -13.30 13.72
CA THR A 43 -1.42 -13.96 14.45
C THR A 43 -2.68 -14.00 13.59
N ALA A 44 -3.03 -12.88 12.95
CA ALA A 44 -4.17 -12.81 12.03
C ALA A 44 -3.99 -13.80 10.85
N ALA A 45 -2.79 -13.87 10.28
CA ALA A 45 -2.46 -14.82 9.22
C ALA A 45 -2.58 -16.28 9.67
N GLY A 46 -2.16 -16.60 10.90
CA GLY A 46 -2.33 -17.93 11.49
C GLY A 46 -3.81 -18.33 11.58
N ILE A 47 -4.63 -17.46 12.17
CA ILE A 47 -6.07 -17.70 12.32
C ILE A 47 -6.75 -17.84 10.95
N ALA A 48 -6.38 -17.01 9.98
CA ALA A 48 -6.94 -17.07 8.63
C ALA A 48 -6.54 -18.36 7.91
N ALA A 49 -5.28 -18.81 8.05
CA ALA A 49 -4.80 -20.04 7.46
C ALA A 49 -5.51 -21.27 8.04
N ASP A 50 -5.71 -21.29 9.37
CA ASP A 50 -6.39 -22.40 10.05
C ASP A 50 -7.86 -22.52 9.65
N LYS A 51 -8.54 -21.39 9.38
CA LYS A 51 -9.95 -21.39 8.98
C LYS A 51 -10.18 -21.68 7.50
N THR A 52 -9.28 -21.25 6.63
CA THR A 52 -9.49 -21.28 5.18
C THR A 52 -8.74 -22.45 4.52
N GLY A 53 -7.71 -22.99 5.18
CA GLY A 53 -6.84 -24.01 4.61
C GLY A 53 -6.01 -23.52 3.42
N ASP A 54 -5.98 -22.20 3.15
CA ASP A 54 -5.29 -21.64 1.99
C ASP A 54 -3.77 -21.55 2.26
N PRO A 55 -2.93 -22.29 1.51
CA PRO A 55 -1.48 -22.26 1.67
C PRO A 55 -0.89 -20.89 1.33
N ASP A 56 -1.58 -20.07 0.53
CA ASP A 56 -1.09 -18.75 0.11
C ASP A 56 -0.99 -17.79 1.31
N LEU A 57 -1.83 -17.94 2.34
CA LEU A 57 -1.82 -17.14 3.57
C LEU A 57 -0.52 -17.27 4.38
N SER A 58 0.28 -18.30 4.12
CA SER A 58 1.60 -18.48 4.73
C SER A 58 2.55 -17.31 4.40
N ILE A 59 2.35 -16.64 3.27
CA ILE A 59 3.17 -15.52 2.83
C ILE A 59 3.04 -14.29 3.72
N LEU A 60 1.88 -14.12 4.37
CA LEU A 60 1.64 -13.01 5.30
C LEU A 60 2.55 -13.09 6.53
N LYS A 61 3.12 -14.27 6.84
CA LYS A 61 4.12 -14.43 7.90
C LYS A 61 5.43 -13.70 7.59
N ASN A 62 5.70 -13.45 6.31
CA ASN A 62 6.88 -12.70 5.86
C ASN A 62 6.68 -11.19 5.96
N ILE A 63 5.48 -10.73 6.33
CA ILE A 63 5.21 -9.34 6.67
C ILE A 63 5.67 -9.10 8.12
N GLY A 64 6.57 -8.15 8.26
CA GLY A 64 6.96 -7.54 9.52
C GLY A 64 5.89 -6.55 9.94
N SER A 65 6.19 -5.26 9.99
CA SER A 65 5.20 -4.23 10.32
C SER A 65 4.57 -3.59 9.08
N VAL A 66 3.35 -3.09 9.24
CA VAL A 66 2.66 -2.28 8.23
C VAL A 66 2.39 -0.90 8.82
N SER A 67 2.74 0.15 8.10
CA SER A 67 2.36 1.52 8.42
C SER A 67 1.45 2.04 7.33
N LEU A 68 0.23 2.41 7.71
CA LEU A 68 -0.79 2.95 6.83
C LEU A 68 -1.03 4.41 7.22
N VAL A 69 -0.97 5.30 6.24
CA VAL A 69 -1.36 6.69 6.39
C VAL A 69 -2.37 7.01 5.31
N VAL A 70 -3.59 7.32 5.71
CA VAL A 70 -4.67 7.76 4.83
C VAL A 70 -5.00 9.20 5.16
N ARG A 71 -5.13 10.03 4.14
CA ARG A 71 -5.58 11.40 4.24
C ARG A 71 -6.62 11.61 3.17
N GLU A 72 -7.78 12.08 3.56
CA GLU A 72 -8.92 12.28 2.69
C GLU A 72 -9.51 13.66 2.97
N GLY A 73 -10.15 14.25 1.96
CA GLY A 73 -10.92 15.48 2.09
C GLY A 73 -10.24 16.75 1.56
N SER A 74 -11.06 17.74 1.27
CA SER A 74 -10.68 18.98 0.57
C SER A 74 -9.72 19.86 1.35
N ALA A 75 -9.64 19.70 2.67
CA ALA A 75 -8.70 20.41 3.56
C ALA A 75 -7.22 20.17 3.22
N TYR A 76 -6.93 19.17 2.37
CA TYR A 76 -5.59 18.82 1.95
C TYR A 76 -5.33 18.99 0.45
N SER A 77 -6.35 19.40 -0.31
CA SER A 77 -6.25 19.67 -1.74
C SER A 77 -5.11 20.66 -2.05
N GLY A 78 -4.29 20.38 -3.06
CA GLY A 78 -3.15 21.21 -3.48
C GLY A 78 -1.87 21.13 -2.62
N THR A 79 -1.84 20.35 -1.52
CA THR A 79 -0.59 20.12 -0.74
C THR A 79 0.03 18.74 -0.99
N TYR A 80 -0.65 17.87 -1.73
CA TYR A 80 -0.26 16.47 -1.94
C TYR A 80 0.95 16.32 -2.87
N ASP A 81 1.01 17.05 -3.98
CA ASP A 81 2.11 17.00 -4.94
C ASP A 81 3.47 17.19 -4.26
N LYS A 82 3.59 18.24 -3.44
CA LYS A 82 4.83 18.52 -2.67
C LYS A 82 5.12 17.44 -1.64
N LYS A 83 4.13 16.74 -1.09
CA LYS A 83 4.34 15.66 -0.11
C LYS A 83 4.80 14.38 -0.82
N ILE A 84 4.25 14.09 -1.98
CA ILE A 84 4.59 12.96 -2.84
C ILE A 84 6.00 13.13 -3.36
N GLU A 85 6.32 14.27 -3.95
CA GLU A 85 7.67 14.59 -4.41
C GLU A 85 8.69 14.47 -3.27
N ARG A 86 8.36 14.94 -2.06
CA ARG A 86 9.22 14.75 -0.88
C ARG A 86 9.32 13.29 -0.43
N LYS A 87 8.33 12.44 -0.70
CA LYS A 87 8.41 11.00 -0.41
C LYS A 87 9.22 10.27 -1.47
N LEU A 88 8.95 10.51 -2.76
CA LEU A 88 9.73 10.00 -3.89
C LEU A 88 11.22 10.34 -3.73
N ARG A 89 11.57 11.61 -3.50
CA ARG A 89 12.97 12.00 -3.23
C ARG A 89 13.60 11.32 -2.02
N ARG A 90 12.82 11.00 -0.99
CA ARG A 90 13.33 10.25 0.18
C ARG A 90 13.51 8.77 -0.13
N MET A 91 12.70 8.22 -1.03
CA MET A 91 12.80 6.84 -1.51
C MET A 91 14.04 6.69 -2.41
N ASP A 92 14.26 7.60 -3.35
CA ASP A 92 15.47 7.62 -4.21
C ASP A 92 16.75 7.65 -3.36
N ARG A 93 16.81 8.56 -2.39
CA ARG A 93 17.95 8.68 -1.45
C ARG A 93 18.18 7.45 -0.58
N ARG A 94 17.19 6.58 -0.45
CA ARG A 94 17.24 5.38 0.37
C ARG A 94 17.34 4.10 -0.47
N GLU A 95 17.63 4.25 -1.76
CA GLU A 95 17.81 3.14 -2.71
C GLU A 95 16.57 2.25 -2.78
N TYR A 96 15.40 2.90 -2.83
CA TYR A 96 14.19 2.21 -3.23
C TYR A 96 14.10 2.24 -4.75
N GLU A 97 13.82 1.08 -5.33
CA GLU A 97 13.60 0.91 -6.76
C GLU A 97 12.10 1.00 -7.03
N GLU A 98 11.71 1.81 -8.01
CA GLU A 98 10.34 1.85 -8.50
C GLU A 98 10.08 0.61 -9.36
N LEU A 99 9.12 -0.22 -8.94
CA LEU A 99 8.69 -1.36 -9.74
C LEU A 99 7.59 -0.98 -10.73
N VAL A 100 6.68 -0.12 -10.27
CA VAL A 100 5.45 0.20 -10.97
C VAL A 100 5.08 1.63 -10.68
N ALA A 101 4.86 2.40 -11.73
CA ALA A 101 4.14 3.67 -11.70
C ALA A 101 2.93 3.51 -12.61
N VAL A 102 1.74 3.82 -12.10
CA VAL A 102 0.54 3.93 -12.92
C VAL A 102 0.03 5.34 -12.77
N HIS A 103 -0.13 6.00 -13.92
CA HIS A 103 -0.71 7.32 -14.02
C HIS A 103 -2.01 7.16 -14.78
N ASP A 104 -3.13 7.40 -14.10
CA ASP A 104 -4.45 7.52 -14.69
C ASP A 104 -4.94 8.97 -14.48
N GLU A 105 -5.89 9.44 -15.30
CA GLU A 105 -6.31 10.85 -15.33
C GLU A 105 -6.81 11.38 -13.97
N GLY A 106 -7.20 10.49 -13.05
CA GLY A 106 -7.62 10.82 -11.69
C GLY A 106 -6.86 10.10 -10.57
N ALA A 107 -5.78 9.36 -10.87
CA ALA A 107 -4.99 8.72 -9.82
C ALA A 107 -3.56 8.36 -10.25
N GLU A 108 -2.61 8.63 -9.37
CA GLU A 108 -1.21 8.21 -9.48
C GLU A 108 -0.88 7.17 -8.41
N VAL A 109 -0.38 6.01 -8.84
CA VAL A 109 0.00 4.89 -7.99
C VAL A 109 1.46 4.53 -8.20
N HIS A 110 2.28 4.67 -7.16
CA HIS A 110 3.67 4.23 -7.16
C HIS A 110 3.88 3.03 -6.23
N LEU A 111 4.52 2.00 -6.75
CA LEU A 111 5.05 0.88 -6.00
C LEU A 111 6.57 0.94 -6.01
N HIS A 112 7.15 1.10 -4.83
CA HIS A 112 8.59 1.03 -4.63
C HIS A 112 8.97 -0.14 -3.75
N ILE A 113 10.07 -0.81 -4.07
CA ILE A 113 10.65 -1.84 -3.22
C ILE A 113 12.06 -1.46 -2.81
N ARG A 114 12.54 -2.08 -1.74
CA ARG A 114 13.96 -2.07 -1.40
C ARG A 114 14.42 -3.49 -1.17
N GLU A 115 15.39 -3.90 -1.96
CA GLU A 115 16.02 -5.21 -1.86
C GLU A 115 17.30 -5.15 -1.02
N ASN A 116 17.72 -6.31 -0.53
CA ASN A 116 19.09 -6.48 -0.04
C ASN A 116 19.99 -7.03 -1.15
N ARG A 117 21.30 -7.11 -0.88
CA ARG A 117 22.28 -7.71 -1.81
C ARG A 117 21.99 -9.17 -2.24
N LYS A 118 21.06 -9.85 -1.55
CA LYS A 118 20.65 -11.24 -1.85
C LYS A 118 19.35 -11.31 -2.66
N GLY A 119 18.83 -10.18 -3.14
CA GLY A 119 17.56 -10.12 -3.89
C GLY A 119 16.32 -10.38 -3.03
N THR A 120 16.41 -10.19 -1.71
CA THR A 120 15.25 -10.29 -0.81
C THR A 120 14.64 -8.90 -0.64
N VAL A 121 13.35 -8.77 -0.95
CA VAL A 121 12.58 -7.54 -0.71
C VAL A 121 12.42 -7.34 0.80
N LYS A 122 13.03 -6.28 1.31
CA LYS A 122 13.00 -5.92 2.74
C LYS A 122 11.95 -4.88 3.09
N ARG A 123 11.60 -4.05 2.11
CA ARG A 123 10.55 -3.04 2.26
C ARG A 123 9.80 -2.89 0.96
N MET A 124 8.52 -2.65 1.10
CA MET A 124 7.62 -2.31 0.02
C MET A 124 6.86 -1.05 0.43
N ILE A 125 6.75 -0.09 -0.47
CA ILE A 125 6.03 1.14 -0.28
C ILE A 125 5.03 1.27 -1.42
N VAL A 126 3.78 1.52 -1.06
CA VAL A 126 2.72 1.86 -2.00
C VAL A 126 2.29 3.29 -1.70
N LEU A 127 2.28 4.14 -2.72
CA LEU A 127 1.79 5.49 -2.65
C LEU A 127 0.66 5.62 -3.67
N VAL A 128 -0.47 6.13 -3.23
CA VAL A 128 -1.61 6.45 -4.10
C VAL A 128 -2.07 7.86 -3.81
N ASP A 129 -2.29 8.60 -4.88
CA ASP A 129 -2.79 9.97 -4.87
C ASP A 129 -3.87 10.09 -5.93
N ASP A 130 -5.05 10.61 -5.58
CA ASP A 130 -6.10 10.90 -6.56
C ASP A 130 -6.01 12.34 -7.11
N HIS A 131 -4.94 13.06 -6.78
CA HIS A 131 -4.67 14.47 -7.06
C HIS A 131 -5.72 15.49 -6.54
N GLU A 132 -6.88 15.03 -6.07
CA GLU A 132 -7.98 15.87 -5.63
C GLU A 132 -8.08 15.94 -4.11
N SER A 133 -8.21 14.80 -3.44
CA SER A 133 -8.62 14.74 -2.04
C SER A 133 -8.00 13.59 -1.23
N THR A 134 -7.59 12.51 -1.87
CA THR A 134 -7.17 11.26 -1.26
C THR A 134 -5.70 10.98 -1.48
N PHE A 135 -5.00 10.81 -0.37
CA PHE A 135 -3.62 10.36 -0.33
C PHE A 135 -3.49 9.14 0.58
N VAL A 136 -3.03 8.03 0.02
CA VAL A 136 -2.76 6.79 0.72
C VAL A 136 -1.27 6.47 0.65
N PHE A 137 -0.68 6.21 1.80
CA PHE A 137 0.69 5.76 1.91
C PHE A 137 0.76 4.51 2.76
N VAL A 138 1.20 3.42 2.16
CA VAL A 138 1.43 2.15 2.81
C VAL A 138 2.93 1.87 2.79
N SER A 139 3.52 1.64 3.96
CA SER A 139 4.90 1.18 4.09
C SER A 139 4.90 -0.15 4.81
N MET A 140 5.36 -1.19 4.13
CA MET A 140 5.44 -2.54 4.64
C MET A 140 6.90 -2.93 4.83
N HIS A 141 7.22 -3.43 6.02
CA HIS A 141 8.43 -4.20 6.24
C HIS A 141 8.13 -5.64 5.88
N CYS A 142 8.92 -6.24 5.01
CA CYS A 142 8.71 -7.60 4.55
C CYS A 142 10.04 -8.34 4.40
N SER A 143 9.96 -9.63 4.12
CA SER A 143 11.13 -10.43 3.75
C SER A 143 10.74 -11.40 2.64
N PHE A 144 10.29 -10.86 1.52
CA PHE A 144 9.88 -11.65 0.36
C PHE A 144 11.09 -12.03 -0.48
N LYS A 145 11.12 -13.29 -0.91
CA LYS A 145 11.94 -13.73 -2.03
C LYS A 145 11.26 -13.37 -3.36
N PRO A 146 11.98 -13.37 -4.48
CA PRO A 146 11.38 -13.12 -5.79
C PRO A 146 10.21 -14.07 -6.13
N GLU A 147 10.29 -15.32 -5.66
CA GLU A 147 9.24 -16.35 -5.81
C GLU A 147 7.95 -15.97 -5.06
N ASP A 148 8.10 -15.35 -3.89
CA ASP A 148 6.98 -14.94 -3.04
C ASP A 148 6.15 -13.82 -3.69
N LEU A 149 6.75 -12.95 -4.52
CA LEU A 149 6.02 -11.85 -5.16
C LEU A 149 4.88 -12.34 -6.05
N GLN A 150 5.04 -13.49 -6.70
CA GLN A 150 3.99 -14.07 -7.54
C GLN A 150 2.81 -14.53 -6.70
N SER A 151 3.06 -15.13 -5.55
CA SER A 151 2.03 -15.56 -4.61
C SER A 151 1.28 -14.39 -3.98
N VAL A 152 1.97 -13.28 -3.66
CA VAL A 152 1.28 -12.04 -3.23
C VAL A 152 0.38 -11.50 -4.33
N ALA A 153 0.85 -11.53 -5.58
CA ALA A 153 0.06 -11.08 -6.72
C ALA A 153 -1.16 -12.00 -6.98
N SER A 154 -1.03 -13.32 -6.80
CA SER A 154 -2.15 -14.26 -6.95
C SER A 154 -3.16 -14.19 -5.81
N MET A 155 -2.73 -13.88 -4.58
CA MET A 155 -3.65 -13.61 -3.47
C MET A 155 -4.47 -12.34 -3.70
N ALA A 156 -3.88 -11.30 -4.28
CA ALA A 156 -4.58 -10.09 -4.64
C ALA A 156 -5.59 -10.28 -5.80
N LEU A 157 -5.56 -11.43 -6.48
CA LEU A 157 -6.41 -11.79 -7.62
C LEU A 157 -7.65 -12.63 -7.26
N LYS A 158 -7.70 -13.21 -6.06
CA LYS A 158 -8.83 -14.01 -5.56
C LYS A 158 -9.83 -13.11 -4.83
#